data_AF-A0A1S1LQ22-F1
#
_entry.id   AF-A0A1S1LQ22-F1
#
_cell.length_a   1.000
_cell.length_b   1.000
_cell.length_c   1.000
_cell.angle_alpha   90.00
_cell.angle_beta   90.00
_cell.angle_gamma   90.00
#
_symmetry.space_group_name_H-M   'P 1'
#
loop_
_entity.id
_entity.type
_entity.pdbx_description
1 polymer ?
#
loop_
_entity_poly.entity_id
_entity_poly.type
_entity_poly.pdbx_seq_one_letter_code
_entity_poly.pdbx_strand_id
1 'polypeptide(L)'
;MGEEAVSQEQQEREAFLSELAAIDSNIDEIIDEYRDDDSGDDLPAYLIAADIDRWAVSNVESDSVRDVFSKLEEGFRLGTPAVQNLIAVGFVEGLPFPSEEAAQNIERMLGPCLRELWILNHNHGGLFSEQISLVAEKYAK
;
A
#
# COMPACT_ATOMS: atom_id res chain seq x y z
N MET A 1 -26.88 7.31 6.89
CA MET A 1 -25.88 7.74 5.89
C MET A 1 -24.47 7.25 6.22
N GLY A 2 -24.13 6.88 7.47
CA GLY A 2 -22.78 6.38 7.81
C GLY A 2 -22.51 4.91 7.44
N GLU A 3 -23.46 4.00 7.69
CA GLU A 3 -23.25 2.55 7.45
C GLU A 3 -23.09 2.21 5.95
N GLU A 4 -23.80 2.90 5.06
CA GLU A 4 -23.69 2.67 3.61
C GLU A 4 -22.34 3.14 3.05
N ALA A 5 -21.81 4.27 3.54
CA ALA A 5 -20.52 4.80 3.12
C ALA A 5 -19.36 3.92 3.60
N VAL A 6 -19.40 3.47 4.86
CA VAL A 6 -18.41 2.53 5.42
C VAL A 6 -18.43 1.21 4.64
N SER A 7 -19.62 0.72 4.26
CA SER A 7 -19.73 -0.50 3.45
C SER A 7 -19.15 -0.33 2.05
N GLN A 8 -19.28 0.85 1.43
CA GLN A 8 -18.70 1.11 0.11
C GLN A 8 -17.18 1.22 0.17
N GLU A 9 -16.61 1.96 1.12
CA GLU A 9 -15.15 2.07 1.28
C GLU A 9 -14.50 0.71 1.53
N GLN A 10 -15.15 -0.16 2.33
CA GLN A 10 -14.69 -1.52 2.54
C GLN A 10 -14.72 -2.35 1.25
N GLN A 11 -15.79 -2.26 0.46
CA GLN A 11 -15.88 -2.97 -0.82
C GLN A 11 -14.80 -2.53 -1.81
N GLU A 12 -14.50 -1.23 -1.87
CA GLU A 12 -13.45 -0.69 -2.73
C GLU A 12 -12.06 -1.18 -2.31
N ARG A 13 -11.79 -1.22 -0.99
CA ARG A 13 -10.53 -1.78 -0.45
C ARG A 13 -10.39 -3.27 -0.76
N GLU A 14 -11.43 -4.06 -0.53
CA GLU A 14 -11.40 -5.51 -0.79
C GLU A 14 -11.25 -5.83 -2.27
N ALA A 15 -11.89 -5.06 -3.14
CA ALA A 15 -11.71 -5.19 -4.58
C ALA A 15 -10.24 -4.95 -4.97
N PHE A 16 -9.62 -3.90 -4.45
CA PHE A 16 -8.21 -3.61 -4.71
C PHE A 16 -7.27 -4.70 -4.16
N LEU A 17 -7.50 -5.17 -2.93
CA LEU A 17 -6.71 -6.26 -2.35
C LEU A 17 -6.84 -7.56 -3.17
N SER A 18 -8.03 -7.87 -3.67
CA SER A 18 -8.24 -9.04 -4.54
C SER A 18 -7.49 -8.91 -5.87
N GLU A 19 -7.40 -7.71 -6.43
CA GLU A 19 -6.60 -7.47 -7.64
C GLU A 19 -5.09 -7.60 -7.37
N LEU A 20 -4.63 -7.22 -6.17
CA LEU A 20 -3.23 -7.36 -5.77
C LEU A 20 -2.86 -8.83 -5.52
N ALA A 21 -3.73 -9.57 -4.83
CA ALA A 21 -3.61 -11.01 -4.58
C ALA A 21 -3.46 -11.83 -5.87
N ALA A 22 -4.17 -11.44 -6.93
CA ALA A 22 -4.12 -12.12 -8.21
C ALA A 22 -2.75 -12.04 -8.93
N ILE A 23 -1.81 -11.21 -8.46
CA ILE A 23 -0.50 -11.02 -9.09
C ILE A 23 0.46 -12.17 -8.72
N ASP A 24 0.48 -12.58 -7.46
CA ASP A 24 1.43 -13.58 -6.96
C ASP A 24 0.84 -14.34 -5.76
N SER A 25 1.06 -15.65 -5.69
CA SER A 25 0.49 -16.48 -4.63
C SER A 25 0.99 -16.12 -3.24
N ASN A 26 2.20 -15.56 -3.10
CA ASN A 26 2.67 -15.10 -1.80
C ASN A 26 1.91 -13.85 -1.34
N ILE A 27 1.47 -13.00 -2.28
CA ILE A 27 0.66 -11.82 -1.97
C ILE A 27 -0.76 -12.24 -1.59
N ASP A 28 -1.31 -13.23 -2.30
CA ASP A 28 -2.58 -13.87 -1.93
C ASP A 28 -2.54 -14.40 -0.48
N GLU A 29 -1.48 -15.14 -0.13
CA GLU A 29 -1.27 -15.65 1.24
C GLU A 29 -1.19 -14.52 2.29
N ILE A 30 -0.42 -13.46 2.02
CA ILE A 30 -0.32 -12.30 2.94
C ILE A 30 -1.69 -11.61 3.13
N ILE A 31 -2.46 -11.48 2.05
CA ILE A 31 -3.77 -10.82 2.09
C ILE A 31 -4.82 -11.71 2.77
N ASP A 32 -4.76 -13.03 2.55
CA ASP A 32 -5.64 -13.98 3.24
C ASP A 32 -5.33 -14.05 4.74
N GLU A 33 -4.07 -14.00 5.14
CA GLU A 33 -3.69 -13.85 6.56
C GLU A 33 -4.26 -12.55 7.15
N TYR A 34 -4.20 -11.44 6.41
CA TYR A 34 -4.82 -10.18 6.83
C TYR A 34 -6.34 -10.29 7.00
N ARG A 35 -7.03 -11.04 6.12
CA ARG A 35 -8.49 -11.24 6.17
C ARG A 35 -8.91 -12.16 7.32
N ASP A 36 -8.16 -13.22 7.58
CA ASP A 36 -8.48 -14.22 8.61
C ASP A 36 -8.27 -13.67 10.02
N ASP A 37 -7.35 -12.73 10.19
CA ASP A 37 -7.00 -12.13 11.49
C ASP A 37 -7.79 -10.83 11.77
N ASP A 38 -8.74 -10.46 10.88
CA ASP A 38 -9.80 -9.45 11.09
C ASP A 38 -10.86 -9.96 12.09
N SER A 39 -10.38 -10.33 13.28
CA SER A 39 -11.14 -10.82 14.43
C SER A 39 -11.94 -9.72 15.15
N GLY A 40 -12.09 -8.55 14.54
CA GLY A 40 -12.85 -7.40 15.04
C GLY A 40 -12.03 -6.31 15.72
N ASP A 41 -10.70 -6.46 15.80
CA ASP A 41 -9.76 -5.36 16.05
C ASP A 41 -9.08 -5.05 14.71
N ASP A 42 -9.24 -3.81 14.23
CA ASP A 42 -8.58 -3.30 13.02
C ASP A 42 -7.11 -3.69 13.04
N LEU A 43 -6.74 -4.79 12.34
CA LEU A 43 -5.34 -5.09 12.19
C LEU A 43 -4.74 -3.91 11.44
N PRO A 44 -3.78 -3.25 12.08
CA PRO A 44 -3.32 -1.98 11.59
C PRO A 44 -2.62 -2.26 10.27
N ALA A 45 -3.10 -1.60 9.22
CA ALA A 45 -2.75 -1.90 7.84
C ALA A 45 -1.22 -1.94 7.59
N TYR A 46 -0.40 -1.39 8.49
CA TYR A 46 1.07 -1.54 8.50
C TYR A 46 1.58 -2.98 8.46
N LEU A 47 0.82 -4.01 8.87
CA LEU A 47 1.31 -5.39 8.85
C LEU A 47 1.45 -5.93 7.41
N ILE A 48 0.49 -5.62 6.54
CA ILE A 48 0.55 -5.98 5.11
C ILE A 48 1.80 -5.36 4.47
N ALA A 49 2.09 -4.09 4.77
CA ALA A 49 3.28 -3.40 4.27
C ALA A 49 4.57 -4.14 4.60
N ALA A 50 4.73 -4.56 5.86
CA ALA A 50 5.94 -5.21 6.33
C ALA A 50 6.16 -6.58 5.68
N ASP A 51 5.08 -7.33 5.45
CA ASP A 51 5.18 -8.65 4.81
C ASP A 51 5.39 -8.54 3.30
N ILE A 52 4.74 -7.58 2.62
CA ILE A 52 5.04 -7.30 1.22
C ILE A 52 6.47 -6.77 1.06
N ASP A 53 6.97 -5.94 1.97
CA ASP A 53 8.37 -5.47 1.97
C ASP A 53 9.35 -6.65 2.10
N ARG A 54 9.16 -7.51 3.11
CA ARG A 54 9.98 -8.73 3.30
C ARG A 54 9.95 -9.64 2.08
N TRP A 55 8.77 -9.83 1.49
CA TRP A 55 8.59 -10.59 0.27
C TRP A 55 9.33 -9.95 -0.91
N ALA A 56 9.18 -8.63 -1.10
CA ALA A 56 9.81 -7.88 -2.18
C ALA A 56 11.34 -7.90 -2.08
N VAL A 57 11.89 -7.74 -0.88
CA VAL A 57 13.34 -7.86 -0.63
C VAL A 57 13.84 -9.26 -0.98
N SER A 58 13.06 -10.29 -0.65
CA SER A 58 13.40 -11.69 -0.95
C SER A 58 13.27 -12.04 -2.45
N ASN A 59 12.52 -11.25 -3.21
CA ASN A 59 12.17 -11.50 -4.61
C ASN A 59 12.52 -10.33 -5.54
N VAL A 60 13.53 -9.51 -5.18
CA VAL A 60 13.87 -8.22 -5.83
C VAL A 60 14.01 -8.27 -7.36
N GLU A 61 14.39 -9.42 -7.93
CA GLU A 61 14.56 -9.63 -9.37
C GLU A 61 13.30 -10.19 -10.08
N SER A 62 12.23 -10.47 -9.34
CA SER A 62 10.99 -11.05 -9.88
C SER A 62 10.14 -10.00 -10.59
N ASP A 63 9.57 -10.38 -11.74
CA ASP A 63 8.57 -9.57 -12.43
C ASP A 63 7.33 -9.34 -11.55
N SER A 64 6.93 -10.33 -10.73
CA SER A 64 5.81 -10.19 -9.79
C SER A 64 5.99 -9.01 -8.84
N VAL A 65 7.21 -8.79 -8.33
CA VAL A 65 7.47 -7.65 -7.43
C VAL A 65 7.24 -6.34 -8.17
N ARG A 66 7.72 -6.23 -9.40
CA ARG A 66 7.50 -5.04 -10.23
C ARG A 66 6.01 -4.83 -10.52
N ASP A 67 5.27 -5.89 -10.78
CA ASP A 67 3.84 -5.83 -11.05
C ASP A 67 3.05 -5.39 -9.80
N VAL A 68 3.41 -5.89 -8.61
CA VAL A 68 2.82 -5.44 -7.32
C VAL A 68 3.06 -3.94 -7.10
N PHE A 69 4.31 -3.46 -7.21
CA PHE A 69 4.62 -2.05 -7.02
C PHE A 69 3.96 -1.17 -8.10
N SER A 70 3.87 -1.66 -9.33
CA SER A 70 3.15 -0.97 -10.41
C SER A 70 1.65 -0.89 -10.13
N LYS A 71 1.05 -1.96 -9.57
CA LYS A 71 -0.35 -1.98 -9.19
C LYS A 71 -0.65 -1.05 -8.02
N LEU A 72 0.24 -0.94 -7.04
CA LEU A 72 0.15 0.01 -5.94
C LEU A 72 0.26 1.46 -6.44
N GLU A 73 1.18 1.73 -7.35
CA GLU A 73 1.32 3.06 -7.96
C GLU A 73 0.05 3.44 -8.76
N GLU A 74 -0.46 2.52 -9.59
CA GLU A 74 -1.70 2.72 -10.34
C GLU A 74 -2.91 2.90 -9.41
N GLY A 75 -3.04 2.03 -8.40
CA GLY A 75 -4.11 2.06 -7.41
C GLY A 75 -4.13 3.37 -6.63
N PHE A 76 -2.97 3.91 -6.28
CA PHE A 76 -2.91 5.22 -5.63
C PHE A 76 -3.35 6.34 -6.58
N ARG A 77 -2.88 6.31 -7.84
CA ARG A 77 -3.16 7.37 -8.81
C ARG A 77 -4.62 7.41 -9.27
N LEU A 78 -5.22 6.24 -9.49
CA LEU A 78 -6.54 6.11 -10.11
C LEU A 78 -7.63 5.63 -9.13
N GLY A 79 -7.25 5.17 -7.95
CA GLY A 79 -8.17 4.62 -6.96
C GLY A 79 -9.00 5.68 -6.26
N THR A 80 -9.96 5.19 -5.48
CA THR A 80 -10.79 6.02 -4.62
C THR A 80 -10.01 6.48 -3.39
N PRO A 81 -10.52 7.46 -2.60
CA PRO A 81 -9.89 7.85 -1.35
C PRO A 81 -9.65 6.68 -0.39
N ALA A 82 -10.52 5.66 -0.39
CA ALA A 82 -10.36 4.47 0.43
C ALA A 82 -9.13 3.64 0.01
N VAL A 83 -8.94 3.44 -1.30
CA VAL A 83 -7.76 2.75 -1.86
C VAL A 83 -6.49 3.57 -1.66
N GLN A 84 -6.56 4.89 -1.87
CA GLN A 84 -5.42 5.79 -1.63
C GLN A 84 -4.97 5.76 -0.18
N ASN A 85 -5.91 5.78 0.77
CA ASN A 85 -5.62 5.70 2.19
C ASN A 85 -5.04 4.33 2.58
N LEU A 86 -5.59 3.24 2.03
CA LEU A 86 -5.04 1.89 2.22
C LEU A 86 -3.59 1.81 1.74
N ILE A 87 -3.26 2.39 0.59
CA ILE A 87 -1.89 2.36 0.07
C ILE A 87 -0.98 3.31 0.87
N ALA A 88 -1.43 4.50 1.20
CA ALA A 88 -0.60 5.44 1.96
C ALA A 88 -0.29 4.92 3.38
N VAL A 89 -1.33 4.62 4.15
CA VAL A 89 -1.19 4.25 5.57
C VAL A 89 -0.90 2.75 5.72
N GLY A 90 -1.55 1.92 4.90
CA GLY A 90 -1.40 0.47 4.98
C GLY A 90 -0.23 -0.11 4.19
N PHE A 91 0.43 0.68 3.35
CA PHE A 91 1.59 0.22 2.60
C PHE A 91 2.79 1.14 2.81
N VAL A 92 2.69 2.41 2.44
CA VAL A 92 3.84 3.32 2.41
C VAL A 92 4.38 3.64 3.81
N GLU A 93 3.53 3.75 4.83
CA GLU A 93 3.99 4.01 6.21
C GLU A 93 4.85 2.88 6.78
N GLY A 94 4.61 1.63 6.36
CA GLY A 94 5.34 0.46 6.84
C GLY A 94 6.61 0.14 6.05
N LEU A 95 6.93 0.92 5.01
CA LEU A 95 8.17 0.74 4.25
C LEU A 95 9.41 1.10 5.10
N PRO A 96 10.56 0.44 4.84
CA PRO A 96 11.77 0.65 5.62
C PRO A 96 12.28 2.09 5.54
N PHE A 97 12.95 2.53 6.61
CA PHE A 97 13.57 3.84 6.65
C PHE A 97 14.72 3.95 5.64
N PRO A 98 14.95 5.12 5.02
CA PRO A 98 16.07 5.32 4.08
C PRO A 98 17.46 4.96 4.64
N SER A 99 17.62 4.91 5.97
CA SER A 99 18.85 4.48 6.63
C SER A 99 19.06 2.96 6.66
N GLU A 100 18.03 2.18 6.33
CA GLU A 100 18.05 0.72 6.33
C GLU A 100 18.51 0.18 4.97
N GLU A 101 19.22 -0.96 4.97
CA GLU A 101 19.76 -1.56 3.75
C GLU A 101 18.64 -1.97 2.77
N ALA A 102 17.51 -2.45 3.30
CA ALA A 102 16.33 -2.83 2.53
C ALA A 102 15.75 -1.68 1.70
N ALA A 103 15.83 -0.44 2.19
CA ALA A 103 15.26 0.74 1.54
C ALA A 103 15.85 1.02 0.15
N GLN A 104 17.12 0.67 -0.09
CA GLN A 104 17.76 0.92 -1.39
C GLN A 104 17.14 0.13 -2.54
N ASN A 105 16.62 -1.06 -2.25
CA ASN A 105 15.98 -1.91 -3.24
C ASN A 105 14.54 -1.46 -3.50
N ILE A 106 13.82 -1.14 -2.42
CA ILE A 106 12.44 -0.64 -2.49
C ILE A 106 12.37 0.70 -3.20
N GLU A 107 13.25 1.66 -2.87
CA GLU A 107 13.26 2.98 -3.50
C GLU A 107 13.30 2.90 -5.03
N ARG A 108 14.03 1.92 -5.59
CA ARG A 108 14.15 1.70 -7.04
C ARG A 108 12.87 1.18 -7.68
N MET A 109 11.99 0.56 -6.90
CA MET A 109 10.71 0.01 -7.35
C MET A 109 9.56 1.00 -7.21
N LEU A 110 9.67 1.98 -6.30
CA LEU A 110 8.65 2.99 -6.11
C LEU A 110 8.48 3.85 -7.36
N GLY A 111 7.24 3.91 -7.85
CA GLY A 111 6.81 4.93 -8.81
C GLY A 111 6.80 6.33 -8.19
N PRO A 112 6.58 7.37 -9.00
CA PRO A 112 6.69 8.75 -8.56
C PRO A 112 5.72 9.13 -7.43
N CYS A 113 4.49 8.60 -7.43
CA CYS A 113 3.50 8.89 -6.39
C CYS A 113 3.94 8.27 -5.06
N LEU A 114 4.23 6.97 -5.07
CA LEU A 114 4.61 6.25 -3.85
C LEU A 114 5.94 6.74 -3.30
N ARG A 115 6.89 7.12 -4.15
CA ARG A 115 8.16 7.72 -3.72
C ARG A 115 7.95 9.04 -2.98
N GLU A 116 7.02 9.88 -3.43
CA GLU A 116 6.72 11.15 -2.77
C GLU A 116 6.06 10.93 -1.40
N LEU A 117 5.10 10.00 -1.31
CA LEU A 117 4.52 9.60 -0.02
C LEU A 117 5.58 9.01 0.92
N TRP A 118 6.48 8.17 0.40
CA TRP A 118 7.55 7.60 1.20
C TRP A 118 8.44 8.71 1.77
N ILE A 119 8.85 9.70 0.97
CA ILE A 119 9.62 10.85 1.45
C ILE A 119 8.83 11.67 2.50
N LEU A 120 7.54 11.90 2.27
CA LEU A 120 6.68 12.63 3.21
C LEU A 120 6.55 11.90 4.55
N ASN A 121 6.28 10.59 4.53
CA ASN A 121 6.21 9.75 5.72
C ASN A 121 7.48 9.91 6.57
N HIS A 122 8.65 9.82 5.93
CA HIS A 122 9.95 9.92 6.61
C HIS A 122 10.24 11.32 7.18
N ASN A 123 9.78 12.37 6.52
CA ASN A 123 9.99 13.74 7.00
C ASN A 123 9.05 14.11 8.15
N HIS A 124 7.89 13.46 8.25
CA HIS A 124 6.82 13.84 9.18
C HIS A 124 6.52 12.79 10.26
N GLY A 125 7.03 11.57 10.14
CA GLY A 125 6.75 10.45 11.04
C GLY A 125 5.33 9.88 10.89
N GLY A 126 4.74 10.02 9.70
CA GLY A 126 3.39 9.59 9.36
C GLY A 126 2.82 10.34 8.16
N LEU A 127 1.74 9.79 7.60
CA LEU A 127 0.96 10.35 6.50
C LEU A 127 -0.43 10.75 6.99
N PHE A 128 -0.78 12.02 6.74
CA PHE A 128 -2.09 12.56 7.07
C PHE A 128 -2.94 12.72 5.80
N SER A 129 -4.26 12.71 5.97
CA SER A 129 -5.24 12.81 4.87
C SER A 129 -4.99 13.98 3.92
N GLU A 130 -4.57 15.14 4.44
CA GLU A 130 -4.23 16.32 3.64
C GLU A 130 -3.01 16.07 2.73
N GLN A 131 -1.97 15.40 3.24
CA GLN A 131 -0.78 15.07 2.46
C GLN A 131 -1.11 14.03 1.38
N ILE A 132 -1.87 13.00 1.75
CA ILE A 132 -2.34 11.95 0.84
C ILE A 132 -3.13 12.58 -0.32
N SER A 133 -4.10 13.45 -0.01
CA SER A 133 -4.93 14.13 -1.01
C SER A 133 -4.11 15.02 -1.93
N LEU A 134 -3.15 15.79 -1.39
CA LEU A 134 -2.28 16.65 -2.20
C LEU A 134 -1.44 15.86 -3.20
N VAL A 135 -0.91 14.71 -2.79
CA VAL A 135 -0.15 13.83 -3.70
C VAL A 135 -1.09 13.21 -4.73
N ALA A 136 -2.26 12.70 -4.33
CA ALA A 136 -3.24 12.14 -5.25
C ALA A 136 -3.66 13.17 -6.32
N GLU A 137 -4.02 14.39 -5.93
CA GLU A 137 -4.38 15.48 -6.85
C GLU A 137 -3.24 15.85 -7.81
N LYS A 138 -2.00 15.89 -7.31
CA LYS A 138 -0.82 16.20 -8.11
C LYS A 138 -0.61 15.20 -9.25
N TYR A 139 -0.93 13.94 -9.03
CA TYR A 139 -0.68 12.85 -9.97
C TYR A 139 -1.92 12.30 -10.69
N ALA A 140 -3.11 12.88 -10.48
CA ALA A 140 -4.39 12.47 -11.07
C ALA A 140 -4.52 12.65 -12.62
N LYS A 141 -3.43 12.53 -13.38
CA LYS A 141 -3.38 12.73 -14.83
C LYS A 141 -3.34 11.43 -15.61
#